data_AF-A0A3E4QS44-F1
#
_entry.id   AF-A0A3E4QS44-F1
#
_cell.length_a   1.000
_cell.length_b   1.000
_cell.length_c   1.000
_cell.angle_alpha   90.00
_cell.angle_beta   90.00
_cell.angle_gamma   90.00
#
_symmetry.space_group_name_H-M   'P 1'
#
loop_
_entity.id
_entity.type
_entity.pdbx_description
1 polymer ?
#
loop_
_entity_poly.entity_id
_entity_poly.type
_entity_poly.pdbx_seq_one_letter_code
_entity_poly.pdbx_strand_id
1 'polypeptide(L)'
;MAQSRARNLCIAAVACIAVLAGGSLLLKTPSPTPSGTDSAQQTRGTNANLPEPLLVQELTEADPSYSLDDAAARAGLIVTGTIVSEGASLLVKPVHEDADPRFFTDRTFKVDSVLKGSPAYSKGKGITLRTPGGRGTYVEMSNGSAPELNQGDNYLLFLYSIPDGSSYNTEGDHYYILGCSSGAWKQAGEGDAYVNPSELEDNRNVTTDDVTTAVKKLPPNGDEDSNSGAQATIEQIEQDYQNGSLSEEAYRDYLEIAQKEASSFATVLTGDEALAAEEEMLGASGIEMQATS
;
A
#
# COMPACT_ATOMS: atom_id res chain seq x y z
N MET A 1 15.66 -34.24 35.56
CA MET A 1 16.17 -32.87 35.32
C MET A 1 16.13 -32.61 33.83
N ALA A 2 15.06 -31.99 33.35
CA ALA A 2 14.85 -31.70 31.93
C ALA A 2 14.96 -30.19 31.73
N GLN A 3 15.97 -29.74 30.99
CA GLN A 3 16.08 -28.37 30.52
C GLN A 3 15.11 -28.19 29.35
N SER A 4 14.04 -27.42 29.59
CA SER A 4 13.18 -26.88 28.55
C SER A 4 13.97 -25.79 27.82
N ARG A 5 14.35 -26.07 26.56
CA ARG A 5 14.88 -25.05 25.65
C ARG A 5 13.72 -24.14 25.23
N ALA A 6 13.79 -22.88 25.68
CA ALA A 6 12.94 -21.82 25.17
C ALA A 6 13.13 -21.74 23.64
N ARG A 7 12.03 -21.91 22.90
CA ARG A 7 11.97 -21.66 21.46
C ARG A 7 11.92 -20.15 21.29
N ASN A 8 13.02 -19.55 20.85
CA ASN A 8 13.04 -18.19 20.33
C ASN A 8 12.18 -18.18 19.07
N LEU A 9 10.98 -17.61 19.20
CA LEU A 9 10.07 -17.36 18.11
C LEU A 9 10.58 -16.08 17.42
N CYS A 10 11.47 -16.23 16.44
CA CYS A 10 11.78 -15.14 15.52
C CYS A 10 10.51 -14.90 14.69
N ILE A 11 9.78 -13.84 15.03
CA ILE A 11 8.66 -13.34 14.23
C ILE A 11 9.31 -12.62 13.05
N ALA A 12 9.70 -13.40 12.03
CA ALA A 12 10.01 -12.84 10.73
C ALA A 12 8.74 -12.17 10.23
N ALA A 13 8.78 -10.84 10.06
CA ALA A 13 7.79 -10.14 9.28
C ALA A 13 7.79 -10.80 7.90
N VAL A 14 6.77 -11.62 7.64
CA VAL A 14 6.48 -12.15 6.31
C VAL A 14 6.15 -10.94 5.44
N ALA A 15 7.18 -10.31 4.89
CA ALA A 15 7.08 -9.64 3.61
C ALA A 15 6.80 -10.77 2.63
N CYS A 16 5.53 -10.93 2.27
CA CYS A 16 5.15 -11.74 1.13
C CYS A 16 5.81 -11.13 -0.11
N ILE A 17 7.05 -11.51 -0.38
CA ILE A 17 7.67 -11.38 -1.69
C ILE A 17 6.97 -12.42 -2.56
N ALA A 18 5.76 -12.08 -3.01
CA ALA A 18 5.24 -12.61 -4.25
C ALA A 18 5.85 -11.78 -5.39
N VAL A 19 7.17 -11.89 -5.57
CA VAL A 19 7.78 -11.56 -6.87
C VAL A 19 7.45 -12.75 -7.76
N LEU A 20 6.23 -12.71 -8.32
CA LEU A 20 5.84 -13.58 -9.43
C LEU A 20 6.64 -13.13 -10.65
N ALA A 21 7.85 -13.66 -10.79
CA ALA A 21 8.45 -13.84 -12.10
C ALA A 21 7.55 -14.84 -12.86
N GLY A 22 6.77 -14.34 -13.81
CA GLY A 22 6.07 -15.18 -14.77
C GLY A 22 4.63 -14.76 -15.03
N GLY A 23 4.46 -13.95 -16.08
CA GLY A 23 3.35 -13.97 -17.03
C GLY A 23 1.94 -14.15 -16.46
N SER A 24 1.14 -13.09 -16.53
CA SER A 24 -0.31 -13.18 -16.54
C SER A 24 -0.77 -14.15 -17.64
N LEU A 25 -1.00 -15.40 -17.26
CA LEU A 25 -1.74 -16.37 -18.04
C LEU A 25 -3.20 -15.87 -18.08
N LEU A 26 -3.53 -15.16 -19.16
CA LEU A 26 -4.88 -14.86 -19.61
C LEU A 26 -5.70 -16.15 -19.73
N LEU A 27 -6.36 -16.56 -18.65
CA LEU A 27 -7.42 -17.55 -18.71
C LEU A 27 -8.73 -16.86 -19.09
N LYS A 28 -8.98 -16.87 -20.40
CA LYS A 28 -10.25 -16.51 -21.04
C LYS A 28 -11.38 -17.40 -20.51
N THR A 29 -12.29 -16.83 -19.72
CA THR A 29 -13.59 -17.46 -19.43
C THR A 29 -14.74 -16.65 -20.04
N PRO A 30 -15.79 -17.32 -20.56
CA PRO A 30 -16.84 -16.68 -21.33
C PRO A 30 -17.79 -15.85 -20.46
N SER A 31 -18.25 -14.73 -21.02
CA SER A 31 -19.20 -13.78 -20.43
C SER A 31 -20.53 -14.44 -20.01
N PRO A 32 -21.09 -14.11 -18.84
CA PRO A 32 -22.50 -14.29 -18.58
C PRO A 32 -23.31 -13.03 -18.95
N THR A 33 -24.38 -13.25 -19.71
CA THR A 33 -25.42 -12.30 -20.14
C THR A 33 -26.12 -11.63 -18.94
N PRO A 34 -26.53 -10.34 -19.03
CA PRO A 34 -27.01 -9.58 -17.89
C PRO A 34 -28.42 -9.99 -17.44
N SER A 35 -28.61 -10.08 -16.12
CA SER A 35 -29.93 -10.04 -15.49
C SER A 35 -29.90 -8.91 -14.46
N GLY A 36 -30.64 -7.84 -14.76
CA GLY A 36 -30.66 -6.63 -13.95
C GLY A 36 -31.40 -6.81 -12.64
N THR A 37 -30.96 -6.06 -11.63
CA THR A 37 -31.86 -5.27 -10.78
C THR A 37 -31.06 -4.14 -10.15
N ASP A 38 -31.66 -2.94 -10.17
CA ASP A 38 -31.16 -1.68 -9.64
C ASP A 38 -30.60 -1.77 -8.21
N SER A 39 -29.47 -1.12 -7.98
CA SER A 39 -29.24 -0.27 -6.81
C SER A 39 -28.15 0.74 -7.13
N ALA A 40 -28.59 1.94 -7.49
CA ALA A 40 -27.74 3.11 -7.57
C ALA A 40 -27.27 3.49 -6.16
N GLN A 41 -25.97 3.55 -5.95
CA GLN A 41 -25.40 4.47 -4.96
C GLN A 41 -24.08 5.02 -5.49
N GLN A 42 -24.17 6.28 -5.91
CA GLN A 42 -23.08 7.15 -6.28
C GLN A 42 -22.12 7.33 -5.09
N THR A 43 -20.83 7.14 -5.34
CA THR A 43 -19.75 7.94 -4.77
C THR A 43 -18.65 8.06 -5.83
N ARG A 44 -18.95 8.85 -6.87
CA ARG A 44 -18.01 9.20 -7.93
C ARG A 44 -17.23 10.44 -7.49
N GLY A 45 -16.09 10.23 -6.84
CA GLY A 45 -15.11 11.26 -6.52
C GLY A 45 -13.86 11.06 -7.37
N THR A 46 -13.88 11.59 -8.59
CA THR A 46 -12.67 11.81 -9.39
C THR A 46 -12.92 13.00 -10.30
N ASN A 47 -11.87 13.79 -10.57
CA ASN A 47 -11.80 14.84 -11.58
C ASN A 47 -12.96 14.80 -12.59
N ALA A 48 -14.03 15.54 -12.28
CA ALA A 48 -15.36 15.39 -12.91
C ALA A 48 -15.42 15.78 -14.40
N ASN A 49 -14.27 16.00 -15.04
CA ASN A 49 -14.14 16.45 -16.42
C ASN A 49 -13.29 15.52 -17.31
N LEU A 50 -12.80 14.38 -16.81
CA LEU A 50 -12.12 13.40 -17.67
C LEU A 50 -13.16 12.53 -18.40
N PRO A 51 -12.98 12.26 -19.72
CA PRO A 51 -13.76 11.25 -20.43
C PRO A 51 -13.62 9.88 -19.75
N GLU A 52 -14.59 8.98 -19.96
CA GLU A 52 -14.52 7.59 -19.48
C GLU A 52 -13.20 6.91 -19.87
N PRO A 53 -12.63 6.05 -19.01
CA PRO A 53 -11.33 5.47 -19.27
C PRO A 53 -11.48 4.44 -20.39
N LEU A 54 -10.46 4.32 -21.24
CA LEU A 54 -10.42 3.32 -22.30
C LEU A 54 -10.05 1.93 -21.74
N LEU A 55 -9.33 1.91 -20.61
CA LEU A 55 -8.90 0.70 -19.93
C LEU A 55 -9.10 0.84 -18.42
N VAL A 56 -9.68 -0.19 -17.80
CA VAL A 56 -9.76 -0.33 -16.34
C VAL A 56 -8.93 -1.56 -15.96
N GLN A 57 -7.95 -1.36 -15.08
CA GLN A 57 -7.09 -2.40 -14.54
C GLN A 57 -7.40 -2.63 -13.07
N GLU A 58 -7.74 -3.86 -12.72
CA GLU A 58 -7.96 -4.26 -11.32
C GLU A 58 -6.65 -4.78 -10.73
N LEU A 59 -6.15 -4.11 -9.69
CA LEU A 59 -5.07 -4.62 -8.84
C LEU A 59 -5.65 -5.59 -7.81
N THR A 60 -5.08 -6.79 -7.77
CA THR A 60 -5.30 -7.73 -6.67
C THR A 60 -4.09 -7.69 -5.76
N GLU A 61 -4.26 -7.14 -4.56
CA GLU A 61 -3.24 -7.14 -3.51
C GLU A 61 -3.67 -8.04 -2.35
N ALA A 62 -2.70 -8.48 -1.55
CA ALA A 62 -3.02 -9.14 -0.30
C ALA A 62 -3.66 -8.11 0.65
N ASP A 63 -4.77 -8.49 1.28
CA ASP A 63 -5.42 -7.69 2.32
C ASP A 63 -5.28 -8.39 3.69
N PRO A 64 -4.11 -8.28 4.35
CA PRO A 64 -3.83 -8.99 5.58
C PRO A 64 -4.55 -8.33 6.75
N SER A 65 -5.34 -9.10 7.48
CA SER A 65 -5.91 -8.69 8.75
C SER A 65 -4.89 -8.70 9.90
N TYR A 66 -4.95 -7.71 10.78
CA TYR A 66 -4.11 -7.61 11.99
C TYR A 66 -4.97 -7.42 13.25
N SER A 67 -4.52 -8.02 14.36
CA SER A 67 -5.00 -7.62 15.68
C SER A 67 -4.50 -6.20 16.02
N LEU A 68 -5.12 -5.53 16.99
CA LEU A 68 -4.65 -4.23 17.47
C LEU A 68 -3.19 -4.26 17.93
N ASP A 69 -2.80 -5.28 18.69
CA ASP A 69 -1.44 -5.40 19.21
C ASP A 69 -0.43 -5.61 18.05
N ASP A 70 -0.78 -6.41 17.03
CA ASP A 70 0.07 -6.62 15.85
C ASP A 70 0.18 -5.37 14.97
N ALA A 71 -0.93 -4.68 14.72
CA ALA A 71 -0.95 -3.44 13.97
C ALA A 71 -0.12 -2.36 14.67
N ALA A 72 -0.27 -2.24 16.00
CA ALA A 72 0.50 -1.31 16.81
C ALA A 72 2.01 -1.61 16.80
N ALA A 73 2.40 -2.89 16.82
CA ALA A 73 3.79 -3.30 16.72
C ALA A 73 4.39 -2.90 15.35
N ARG A 74 3.71 -3.22 14.25
CA ARG A 74 4.20 -3.05 12.88
C ARG A 74 4.19 -1.60 12.38
N ALA A 75 3.28 -0.76 12.86
CA ALA A 75 3.18 0.62 12.40
C ALA A 75 4.36 1.47 12.87
N GLY A 76 4.97 2.24 11.98
CA GLY A 76 5.99 3.24 12.34
C GLY A 76 5.39 4.54 12.87
N LEU A 77 4.16 4.86 12.45
CA LEU A 77 3.40 6.04 12.85
C LEU A 77 1.94 5.64 13.07
N ILE A 78 1.35 6.06 14.19
CA ILE A 78 -0.08 5.86 14.45
C ILE A 78 -0.70 7.21 14.79
N VAL A 79 -1.71 7.61 14.03
CA VAL A 79 -2.32 8.95 14.11
C VAL A 79 -3.83 8.90 13.99
N THR A 80 -4.49 9.87 14.61
CA THR A 80 -5.88 10.21 14.30
C THR A 80 -5.94 11.52 13.53
N GLY A 81 -7.00 11.73 12.76
CA GLY A 81 -7.16 12.94 11.96
C GLY A 81 -8.19 12.81 10.85
N THR A 82 -8.19 13.79 9.95
CA THR A 82 -9.20 13.94 8.89
C THR A 82 -8.56 13.92 7.49
N ILE A 83 -9.20 13.26 6.53
CA ILE A 83 -8.84 13.41 5.11
C ILE A 83 -9.35 14.76 4.62
N VAL A 84 -8.48 15.61 4.09
CA VAL A 84 -8.85 16.99 3.68
C VAL A 84 -8.80 17.23 2.16
N SER A 85 -8.44 16.21 1.37
CA SER A 85 -8.41 16.28 -0.09
C SER A 85 -8.97 15.00 -0.72
N GLU A 86 -9.66 15.12 -1.84
CA GLU A 86 -10.18 13.98 -2.64
C GLU A 86 -9.06 13.06 -3.15
N GLY A 87 -7.90 13.64 -3.48
CA GLY A 87 -6.68 12.94 -3.86
C GLY A 87 -6.16 13.34 -5.24
N ALA A 88 -4.86 13.19 -5.46
CA ALA A 88 -4.19 13.42 -6.73
C ALA A 88 -3.59 12.10 -7.25
N SER A 89 -3.99 11.69 -8.47
CA SER A 89 -3.41 10.53 -9.13
C SER A 89 -1.97 10.80 -9.56
N LEU A 90 -1.12 9.79 -9.42
CA LEU A 90 0.27 9.77 -9.86
C LEU A 90 0.50 8.47 -10.63
N LEU A 91 1.20 8.54 -11.75
CA LEU A 91 1.69 7.35 -12.44
C LEU A 91 3.15 7.14 -12.06
N VAL A 92 3.45 5.99 -11.45
CA VAL A 92 4.78 5.71 -10.90
C VAL A 92 5.43 4.58 -11.68
N LYS A 93 6.60 4.88 -12.27
CA LYS A 93 7.49 3.88 -12.85
C LYS A 93 8.42 3.33 -11.76
N PRO A 94 8.47 2.01 -11.54
CA PRO A 94 9.33 1.41 -10.52
C PRO A 94 10.81 1.53 -10.93
N VAL A 95 11.72 1.28 -9.99
CA VAL A 95 13.17 1.20 -10.27
C VAL A 95 13.48 0.04 -11.22
N HIS A 96 12.69 -1.04 -11.17
CA HIS A 96 12.83 -2.19 -12.04
C HIS A 96 12.37 -1.87 -13.47
N GLU A 97 13.26 -1.98 -14.46
CA GLU A 97 12.96 -1.57 -15.84
C GLU A 97 11.87 -2.41 -16.51
N ASP A 98 11.77 -3.71 -16.18
CA ASP A 98 10.79 -4.61 -16.81
C ASP A 98 9.41 -4.61 -16.12
N ALA A 99 9.20 -3.79 -15.09
CA ALA A 99 7.93 -3.72 -14.38
C ALA A 99 7.10 -2.54 -14.89
N ASP A 100 5.84 -2.83 -15.24
CA ASP A 100 4.91 -1.80 -15.71
C ASP A 100 4.69 -0.70 -14.66
N PRO A 101 4.55 0.57 -15.09
CA PRO A 101 4.13 1.65 -14.20
C PRO A 101 2.78 1.38 -13.53
N ARG A 102 2.54 1.97 -12.37
CA ARG A 102 1.27 1.83 -11.63
C ARG A 102 0.73 3.16 -11.14
N PHE A 103 -0.59 3.27 -11.08
CA PHE A 103 -1.23 4.43 -10.50
C PHE A 103 -1.26 4.36 -8.97
N PHE A 104 -1.04 5.51 -8.36
CA PHE A 104 -1.21 5.78 -6.94
C PHE A 104 -2.04 7.04 -6.76
N THR A 105 -2.68 7.18 -5.61
CA THR A 105 -3.45 8.37 -5.25
C THR A 105 -2.90 8.95 -3.95
N ASP A 106 -2.44 10.20 -4.02
CA ASP A 106 -1.97 10.95 -2.86
C ASP A 106 -3.09 11.78 -2.27
N ARG A 107 -3.35 11.60 -0.97
CA ARG A 107 -4.31 12.40 -0.20
C ARG A 107 -3.61 13.12 0.93
N THR A 108 -4.04 14.34 1.23
CA THR A 108 -3.63 15.05 2.44
C THR A 108 -4.48 14.59 3.61
N PHE A 109 -3.83 14.10 4.65
CA PHE A 109 -4.43 13.79 5.94
C PHE A 109 -3.95 14.80 6.98
N LYS A 110 -4.89 15.47 7.63
CA LYS A 110 -4.60 16.46 8.66
C LYS A 110 -4.61 15.76 10.02
N VAL A 111 -3.45 15.70 10.66
CA VAL A 111 -3.26 15.00 11.94
C VAL A 111 -3.92 15.77 13.08
N ASP A 112 -4.70 15.08 13.91
CA ASP A 112 -5.27 15.60 15.15
C ASP A 112 -4.47 15.16 16.38
N SER A 113 -4.08 13.89 16.44
CA SER A 113 -3.28 13.31 17.53
C SER A 113 -2.29 12.26 17.01
N VAL A 114 -1.15 12.14 17.69
CA VAL A 114 -0.14 11.11 17.43
C VAL A 114 -0.12 10.15 18.62
N LEU A 115 -0.30 8.85 18.35
CA LEU A 115 -0.36 7.78 19.34
C LEU A 115 0.94 6.95 19.39
N LYS A 116 1.66 6.87 18.26
CA LYS A 116 3.00 6.27 18.14
C LYS A 116 3.77 7.00 17.03
N GLY A 117 5.09 7.12 17.16
CA GLY A 117 5.96 7.75 16.15
C GLY A 117 6.47 9.14 16.56
N SER A 118 7.16 9.81 15.65
CA SER A 118 7.87 11.07 15.93
C SER A 118 6.91 12.22 16.29
N PRO A 119 7.26 13.07 17.28
CA PRO A 119 6.52 14.31 17.58
C PRO A 119 6.49 15.32 16.43
N ALA A 120 7.33 15.14 15.40
CA ALA A 120 7.38 16.01 14.22
C ALA A 120 6.08 15.98 13.39
N TYR A 121 5.15 15.05 13.68
CA TYR A 121 3.82 14.94 13.07
C TYR A 121 2.72 15.51 13.99
N SER A 122 3.04 16.61 14.68
CA SER A 122 2.14 17.27 15.64
C SER A 122 0.80 17.69 15.03
N LYS A 123 -0.20 17.85 15.90
CA LYS A 123 -1.54 18.34 15.59
C LYS A 123 -1.55 19.50 14.58
N GLY A 124 -2.40 19.40 13.58
CA GLY A 124 -2.62 20.38 12.51
C GLY A 124 -1.69 20.21 11.31
N LYS A 125 -0.66 19.36 11.39
CA LYS A 125 0.22 19.06 10.25
C LYS A 125 -0.49 18.19 9.22
N GLY A 126 -0.30 18.50 7.94
CA GLY A 126 -0.69 17.62 6.84
C GLY A 126 0.38 16.56 6.59
N ILE A 127 -0.03 15.31 6.42
CA ILE A 127 0.79 14.22 5.90
C ILE A 127 0.22 13.76 4.56
N THR A 128 1.09 13.35 3.65
CA THR A 128 0.68 12.72 2.39
C THR A 128 0.46 11.24 2.63
N LEU A 129 -0.75 10.76 2.37
CA LEU A 129 -1.09 9.34 2.35
C LEU A 129 -1.13 8.88 0.90
N ARG A 130 -0.33 7.87 0.58
CA ARG A 130 -0.30 7.25 -0.74
C ARG A 130 -1.00 5.90 -0.68
N THR A 131 -2.01 5.72 -1.54
CA THR A 131 -2.70 4.43 -1.71
C THR A 131 -2.58 3.97 -3.16
N PRO A 132 -2.43 2.67 -3.44
CA PRO A 132 -2.43 2.17 -4.82
C PRO A 132 -3.78 2.40 -5.49
N GLY A 133 -3.75 2.53 -6.81
CA GLY A 133 -4.91 2.90 -7.62
C GLY A 133 -4.97 4.40 -7.92
N GLY A 134 -5.79 4.75 -8.90
CA GLY A 134 -5.91 6.11 -9.40
C GLY A 134 -6.29 6.12 -10.87
N ARG A 135 -6.44 7.33 -11.40
CA ARG A 135 -6.93 7.54 -12.77
C ARG A 135 -6.05 8.52 -13.53
N GLY A 136 -5.60 8.08 -14.70
CA GLY A 136 -4.92 8.88 -15.70
C GLY A 136 -5.87 9.40 -16.78
N THR A 137 -5.34 9.63 -17.97
CA THR A 137 -6.10 10.15 -19.12
C THR A 137 -6.94 9.05 -19.78
N TYR A 138 -6.35 7.87 -19.97
CA TYR A 138 -6.94 6.74 -20.67
C TYR A 138 -7.12 5.52 -19.77
N VAL A 139 -6.28 5.39 -18.74
CA VAL A 139 -6.25 4.22 -17.87
C VAL A 139 -6.76 4.60 -16.48
N GLU A 140 -7.63 3.75 -15.94
CA GLU A 140 -7.98 3.74 -14.53
C GLU A 140 -7.47 2.45 -13.90
N MET A 141 -6.88 2.57 -12.72
CA MET A 141 -6.44 1.44 -11.93
C MET A 141 -7.21 1.42 -10.61
N SER A 142 -8.00 0.39 -10.42
CA SER A 142 -8.78 0.12 -9.21
C SER A 142 -8.01 -0.87 -8.32
N ASN A 143 -8.06 -0.66 -7.02
CA ASN A 143 -7.53 -1.63 -6.04
C ASN A 143 -8.62 -1.90 -5.01
N GLY A 144 -9.25 -3.07 -5.10
CA GLY A 144 -10.31 -3.48 -4.18
C GLY A 144 -9.84 -3.66 -2.73
N SER A 145 -8.53 -3.79 -2.51
CA SER A 145 -7.94 -3.89 -1.17
C SER A 145 -7.61 -2.52 -0.57
N ALA A 146 -7.57 -1.45 -1.37
CA ALA A 146 -7.28 -0.11 -0.86
C ALA A 146 -8.46 0.42 -0.01
N PRO A 147 -8.19 1.12 1.10
CA PRO A 147 -9.27 1.66 1.92
C PRO A 147 -10.04 2.77 1.20
N GLU A 148 -11.36 2.78 1.38
CA GLU A 148 -12.22 3.88 0.96
C GLU A 148 -12.05 5.08 1.91
N LEU A 149 -11.22 6.03 1.48
CA LEU A 149 -10.93 7.27 2.21
C LEU A 149 -11.75 8.43 1.66
N ASN A 150 -12.75 8.89 2.42
CA ASN A 150 -13.59 10.01 2.02
C ASN A 150 -13.09 11.32 2.62
N GLN A 151 -13.14 12.39 1.83
CA GLN A 151 -12.85 13.72 2.32
C GLN A 151 -13.85 14.14 3.41
N GLY A 152 -13.33 14.70 4.50
CA GLY A 152 -14.10 15.14 5.66
C GLY A 152 -14.31 14.08 6.73
N ASP A 153 -14.06 12.80 6.42
CA ASP A 153 -14.16 11.72 7.40
C ASP A 153 -12.90 11.64 8.28
N ASN A 154 -13.10 11.22 9.53
CA ASN A 154 -12.03 11.00 10.50
C ASN A 154 -11.63 9.53 10.56
N TYR A 155 -10.32 9.32 10.71
CA TYR A 155 -9.71 8.00 10.74
C TYR A 155 -8.64 7.91 11.84
N LEU A 156 -8.49 6.70 12.36
CA LEU A 156 -7.30 6.23 13.06
C LEU A 156 -6.50 5.41 12.05
N LEU A 157 -5.26 5.82 11.79
CA LEU A 157 -4.41 5.23 10.76
C LEU A 157 -3.16 4.62 11.36
N PHE A 158 -2.85 3.41 10.91
CA PHE A 158 -1.61 2.69 11.17
C PHE A 158 -0.74 2.80 9.92
N LEU A 159 0.36 3.53 10.04
CA LEU A 159 1.15 3.99 8.90
C LEU A 159 2.58 3.48 8.96
N TYR A 160 3.17 3.31 7.78
CA TYR A 160 4.59 3.03 7.60
C TYR A 160 5.16 3.84 6.44
N SER A 161 6.47 4.04 6.45
CA SER A 161 7.23 4.67 5.38
C SER A 161 8.20 3.66 4.79
N ILE A 162 8.49 3.78 3.50
CA ILE A 162 9.50 2.99 2.80
C ILE A 162 10.71 3.91 2.58
N PRO A 163 11.93 3.51 2.95
CA PRO A 163 13.10 4.39 2.93
C PRO A 163 13.80 4.48 1.56
N ASP A 164 13.43 3.63 0.61
CA ASP A 164 14.15 3.41 -0.65
C ASP A 164 13.18 3.16 -1.81
N GLY A 165 13.67 2.78 -2.99
CA GLY A 165 12.85 2.62 -4.20
C GLY A 165 12.01 1.35 -4.30
N SER A 166 12.02 0.51 -3.25
CA SER A 166 11.23 -0.71 -3.24
C SER A 166 9.73 -0.44 -3.31
N SER A 167 8.95 -1.40 -3.81
CA SER A 167 7.48 -1.35 -3.85
C SER A 167 6.92 -0.07 -4.48
N TYR A 168 7.54 0.42 -5.56
CA TYR A 168 7.14 1.66 -6.27
C TYR A 168 7.24 2.92 -5.38
N ASN A 169 8.06 2.89 -4.33
CA ASN A 169 8.22 4.06 -3.47
C ASN A 169 9.07 5.14 -4.16
N THR A 170 8.55 6.37 -4.16
CA THR A 170 9.23 7.53 -4.77
C THR A 170 9.98 8.31 -3.70
N GLU A 171 10.82 9.25 -4.13
CA GLU A 171 11.34 10.25 -3.19
C GLU A 171 10.19 11.13 -2.67
N GLY A 172 10.29 11.57 -1.41
CA GLY A 172 9.34 12.48 -0.77
C GLY A 172 8.84 12.02 0.60
N ASP A 173 8.14 12.93 1.29
CA ASP A 173 7.55 12.67 2.60
C ASP A 173 6.10 12.18 2.44
N HIS A 174 5.91 10.88 2.19
CA HIS A 174 4.60 10.23 2.18
C HIS A 174 4.58 8.93 2.98
N TYR A 175 3.37 8.53 3.35
CA TYR A 175 3.10 7.34 4.15
C TYR A 175 2.16 6.39 3.42
N TYR A 176 2.32 5.11 3.72
CA TYR A 176 1.44 4.04 3.29
C TYR A 176 0.64 3.52 4.48
N ILE A 177 -0.55 3.01 4.20
CA ILE A 177 -1.43 2.40 5.20
C ILE A 177 -1.03 0.93 5.37
N LEU A 178 -0.78 0.53 6.61
CA LEU A 178 -0.40 -0.82 6.96
C LEU A 178 -1.51 -1.81 6.57
N GLY A 179 -1.19 -2.82 5.76
CA GLY A 179 -2.16 -3.86 5.36
C GLY A 179 -3.35 -3.33 4.57
N CYS A 180 -3.16 -2.27 3.77
CA CYS A 180 -4.19 -1.71 2.92
C CYS A 180 -5.44 -1.29 3.73
N SER A 181 -6.57 -1.97 3.59
CA SER A 181 -7.79 -1.65 4.33
C SER A 181 -7.62 -1.85 5.85
N SER A 182 -6.79 -2.82 6.25
CA SER A 182 -6.63 -3.25 7.64
C SER A 182 -6.02 -2.22 8.57
N GLY A 183 -5.33 -1.20 8.03
CA GLY A 183 -4.70 -0.11 8.79
C GLY A 183 -5.49 1.20 8.79
N ALA A 184 -6.68 1.26 8.18
CA ALA A 184 -7.48 2.47 8.07
C ALA A 184 -8.83 2.34 8.80
N TRP A 185 -8.89 2.81 10.05
CA TRP A 185 -10.03 2.57 10.92
C TRP A 185 -10.91 3.83 10.96
N LYS A 186 -12.11 3.74 10.38
CA LYS A 186 -13.03 4.87 10.31
C LYS A 186 -13.67 5.15 11.67
N GLN A 187 -13.84 6.42 12.02
CA GLN A 187 -14.57 6.82 13.21
C GLN A 187 -16.05 6.38 13.13
N ALA A 188 -16.56 5.70 14.16
CA ALA A 188 -17.90 5.11 14.17
C ALA A 188 -19.05 6.13 14.36
N GLY A 189 -18.72 7.36 14.76
CA GLY A 189 -19.67 8.44 15.08
C GLY A 189 -18.98 9.59 15.82
N GLU A 190 -19.73 10.34 16.63
CA GLU A 190 -19.11 11.34 17.53
C GLU A 190 -18.38 10.66 18.69
N GLY A 191 -17.19 11.15 19.05
CA GLY A 191 -16.40 10.64 20.17
C GLY A 191 -15.09 10.02 19.72
N ASP A 192 -14.61 9.02 20.45
CA ASP A 192 -13.26 8.45 20.26
C ASP A 192 -13.28 6.97 19.84
N ALA A 193 -14.38 6.50 19.25
CA ALA A 193 -14.51 5.11 18.81
C ALA A 193 -14.22 4.98 17.30
N TYR A 194 -13.33 4.04 16.97
CA TYR A 194 -12.93 3.68 15.61
C TYR A 194 -13.26 2.22 15.34
N VAL A 195 -13.67 1.92 14.11
CA VAL A 195 -14.01 0.56 13.68
C VAL A 195 -12.78 -0.11 13.09
N ASN A 196 -12.25 -1.11 13.79
CA ASN A 196 -11.25 -2.04 13.29
C ASN A 196 -11.89 -2.89 12.17
N PRO A 197 -11.43 -2.78 10.91
CA PRO A 197 -11.95 -3.56 9.80
C PRO A 197 -11.56 -5.04 9.87
N SER A 198 -10.59 -5.42 10.72
CA SER A 198 -10.13 -6.80 10.84
C SER A 198 -11.22 -7.75 11.32
N GLU A 199 -11.29 -8.92 10.68
CA GLU A 199 -12.18 -10.00 11.09
C GLU A 199 -11.65 -10.86 12.25
N LEU A 200 -10.40 -10.60 12.68
CA LEU A 200 -9.73 -11.37 13.72
C LEU A 200 -10.20 -11.02 15.14
N GLU A 201 -10.91 -9.90 15.32
CA GLU A 201 -11.37 -9.43 16.62
C GLU A 201 -12.90 -9.46 16.74
N ASP A 202 -13.38 -10.02 17.86
CA ASP A 202 -14.81 -10.08 18.19
C ASP A 202 -15.38 -8.68 18.50
N ASN A 203 -14.60 -7.84 19.19
CA ASN A 203 -14.94 -6.44 19.42
C ASN A 203 -14.11 -5.55 18.50
N ARG A 204 -14.77 -5.00 17.48
CA ARG A 204 -14.14 -4.15 16.47
C ARG A 204 -14.15 -2.66 16.82
N ASN A 205 -14.75 -2.26 17.93
CA ASN A 205 -14.72 -0.86 18.37
C ASN A 205 -13.51 -0.64 19.27
N VAL A 206 -12.61 0.23 18.83
CA VAL A 206 -11.36 0.55 19.51
C VAL A 206 -11.28 2.05 19.79
N THR A 207 -10.76 2.42 20.96
CA THR A 207 -10.51 3.81 21.36
C THR A 207 -9.03 4.19 21.28
N THR A 208 -8.71 5.49 21.34
CA THR A 208 -7.30 5.91 21.39
C THR A 208 -6.60 5.48 22.67
N ASP A 209 -7.33 5.28 23.77
CA ASP A 209 -6.81 4.72 25.01
C ASP A 209 -6.41 3.24 24.85
N ASP A 210 -7.19 2.45 24.10
CA ASP A 210 -6.86 1.06 23.78
C ASP A 210 -5.58 0.99 22.95
N VAL A 211 -5.47 1.83 21.91
CA VAL A 211 -4.27 1.93 21.07
C VAL A 211 -3.06 2.36 21.89
N THR A 212 -3.22 3.39 22.73
CA THR A 212 -2.14 3.87 23.62
C THR A 212 -1.70 2.77 24.58
N THR A 213 -2.63 1.94 25.06
CA THR A 213 -2.34 0.78 25.89
C THR A 213 -1.56 -0.28 25.11
N ALA A 214 -1.95 -0.59 23.88
CA ALA A 214 -1.21 -1.50 23.00
C ALA A 214 0.22 -1.01 22.74
N VAL A 215 0.39 0.28 22.40
CA VAL A 215 1.70 0.90 22.17
C VAL A 215 2.59 0.84 23.42
N LYS A 216 2.03 1.04 24.63
CA LYS A 216 2.78 0.95 25.89
C LYS A 216 3.27 -0.47 26.22
N LYS A 217 2.70 -1.52 25.62
CA LYS A 217 3.19 -2.90 25.77
C LYS A 217 4.44 -3.15 24.93
N LEU A 218 4.67 -2.33 23.90
CA LEU A 218 5.82 -2.49 23.01
C LEU A 218 7.12 -2.20 23.77
N PRO A 219 8.23 -2.88 23.44
CA PRO A 219 9.52 -2.57 24.03
C PRO A 219 9.89 -1.09 23.75
N PRO A 220 10.58 -0.41 24.68
CA PRO A 220 10.85 1.03 24.60
C PRO A 220 11.69 1.47 23.39
N ASN A 221 12.35 0.53 22.72
CA ASN A 221 13.09 0.71 21.47
C ASN A 221 12.63 -0.31 20.41
N GLY A 222 11.35 -0.69 20.43
CA GLY A 222 10.78 -1.69 19.54
C GLY A 222 10.83 -1.26 18.08
N ASP A 223 11.91 -1.69 17.43
CA ASP A 223 12.09 -1.86 15.99
C ASP A 223 12.67 -0.66 15.20
N GLU A 224 13.66 0.06 15.74
CA GLU A 224 14.58 0.85 14.88
C GLU A 224 15.41 -0.04 13.93
N ASP A 225 15.52 -1.35 14.22
CA ASP A 225 16.32 -2.32 13.48
C ASP A 225 15.51 -3.28 12.59
N SER A 226 14.18 -3.13 12.49
CA SER A 226 13.44 -3.92 11.50
C SER A 226 13.69 -3.32 10.13
N ASN A 227 14.76 -3.77 9.49
CA ASN A 227 15.04 -3.45 8.09
C ASN A 227 13.75 -3.67 7.30
N SER A 228 13.26 -2.60 6.69
CA SER A 228 12.13 -2.63 5.76
C SER A 228 12.62 -2.09 4.42
N GLY A 229 11.91 -2.41 3.34
CA GLY A 229 12.35 -2.07 2.00
C GLY A 229 13.45 -2.98 1.47
N ALA A 230 14.32 -2.43 0.64
CA ALA A 230 15.25 -3.18 -0.19
C ALA A 230 16.33 -3.91 0.62
N GLN A 231 16.80 -3.34 1.74
CA GLN A 231 17.84 -4.00 2.54
C GLN A 231 17.33 -5.27 3.24
N ALA A 232 16.07 -5.30 3.68
CA ALA A 232 15.43 -6.51 4.20
C ALA A 232 15.35 -7.60 3.12
N THR A 233 15.02 -7.18 1.90
CA THR A 233 14.96 -8.05 0.73
C THR A 233 16.35 -8.62 0.39
N ILE A 234 17.41 -7.80 0.43
CA ILE A 234 18.79 -8.25 0.23
C ILE A 234 19.18 -9.32 1.25
N GLU A 235 18.92 -9.08 2.54
CA GLU A 235 19.23 -10.06 3.59
C GLU A 235 18.48 -11.38 3.40
N GLN A 236 17.22 -11.34 2.97
CA GLN A 236 16.43 -12.54 2.68
C GLN A 236 16.99 -13.29 1.46
N ILE A 237 17.31 -12.58 0.37
CA ILE A 237 17.92 -13.16 -0.84
C ILE A 237 19.24 -13.86 -0.50
N GLU A 238 20.09 -13.22 0.32
CA GLU A 238 21.35 -13.80 0.77
C GLU A 238 21.12 -15.06 1.62
N GLN A 239 20.19 -15.02 2.58
CA GLN A 239 19.85 -16.19 3.40
C GLN A 239 19.35 -17.37 2.56
N ASP A 240 18.49 -17.09 1.58
CA ASP A 240 17.89 -18.12 0.73
C ASP A 240 18.88 -18.69 -0.29
N TYR A 241 19.88 -17.93 -0.70
CA TYR A 241 21.01 -18.49 -1.44
C TYR A 241 21.89 -19.38 -0.55
N GLN A 242 22.25 -18.90 0.66
CA GLN A 242 23.09 -19.67 1.58
C GLN A 242 22.44 -20.97 2.04
N ASN A 243 21.12 -21.02 2.16
CA ASN A 243 20.38 -22.22 2.55
C ASN A 243 20.05 -23.15 1.36
N GLY A 244 20.38 -22.75 0.13
CA GLY A 244 20.16 -23.52 -1.10
C GLY A 244 18.74 -23.44 -1.66
N SER A 245 17.90 -22.52 -1.19
CA SER A 245 16.56 -22.24 -1.73
C SER A 245 16.60 -21.49 -3.06
N LEU A 246 17.68 -20.74 -3.34
CA LEU A 246 17.90 -20.06 -4.62
C LEU A 246 19.06 -20.66 -5.42
N SER A 247 18.89 -20.69 -6.75
CA SER A 247 20.00 -20.90 -7.68
C SER A 247 20.93 -19.69 -7.72
N GLU A 248 22.17 -19.88 -8.16
CA GLU A 248 23.13 -18.78 -8.33
C GLU A 248 22.65 -17.73 -9.34
N GLU A 249 21.97 -18.15 -10.42
CA GLU A 249 21.39 -17.25 -11.43
C GLU A 249 20.29 -16.38 -10.79
N ALA A 250 19.31 -16.99 -10.13
CA ALA A 250 18.22 -16.26 -9.47
C ALA A 250 18.74 -15.34 -8.36
N TYR A 251 19.75 -15.78 -7.60
CA TYR A 251 20.41 -14.96 -6.58
C TYR A 251 20.99 -13.68 -7.19
N ARG A 252 21.73 -13.79 -8.31
CA ARG A 252 22.34 -12.63 -8.96
C ARG A 252 21.31 -11.65 -9.50
N ASP A 253 20.27 -12.17 -10.15
CA ASP A 253 19.22 -11.34 -10.74
C ASP A 253 18.44 -10.59 -9.65
N TYR A 254 18.00 -11.28 -8.61
CA TYR A 254 17.24 -10.64 -7.53
C TYR A 254 18.08 -9.69 -6.70
N LEU A 255 19.35 -10.02 -6.46
CA LEU A 255 20.24 -9.13 -5.72
C LEU A 255 20.51 -7.85 -6.50
N GLU A 256 20.70 -7.92 -7.81
CA GLU A 256 20.89 -6.73 -8.65
C GLU A 256 19.70 -5.78 -8.54
N ILE A 257 18.48 -6.32 -8.61
CA ILE A 257 17.25 -5.55 -8.47
C ILE A 257 17.17 -4.88 -7.10
N ALA A 258 17.33 -5.67 -6.03
CA ALA A 258 17.22 -5.15 -4.67
C ALA A 258 18.32 -4.11 -4.36
N GLN A 259 19.53 -4.26 -4.92
CA GLN A 259 20.58 -3.25 -4.80
C GLN A 259 20.24 -1.94 -5.52
N LYS A 260 19.60 -2.01 -6.71
CA LYS A 260 19.11 -0.81 -7.41
C LYS A 260 18.04 -0.11 -6.57
N GLU A 261 17.07 -0.85 -6.04
CA GLU A 261 16.03 -0.32 -5.17
C GLU A 261 16.62 0.32 -3.90
N ALA A 262 17.62 -0.30 -3.27
CA ALA A 262 18.29 0.23 -2.08
C ALA A 262 19.05 1.55 -2.34
N SER A 263 19.38 1.85 -3.59
CA SER A 263 20.23 2.99 -3.98
C SER A 263 19.51 4.12 -4.71
N SER A 264 18.22 3.95 -5.04
CA SER A 264 17.45 4.89 -5.84
C SER A 264 15.96 4.82 -5.51
N PHE A 265 15.16 5.74 -6.06
CA PHE A 265 13.70 5.76 -5.87
C PHE A 265 12.96 5.54 -7.19
N ALA A 266 11.72 5.08 -7.09
CA ALA A 266 10.79 5.05 -8.22
C ALA A 266 10.50 6.46 -8.73
N THR A 267 10.15 6.58 -10.01
CA THR A 267 9.96 7.87 -10.69
C THR A 267 8.48 8.15 -10.91
N VAL A 268 8.03 9.35 -10.56
CA VAL A 268 6.70 9.84 -10.96
C VAL A 268 6.76 10.32 -12.41
N LEU A 269 6.00 9.69 -13.29
CA LEU A 269 5.86 10.10 -14.69
C LEU A 269 4.89 11.28 -14.78
N THR A 270 5.21 12.26 -15.63
CA THR A 270 4.39 13.47 -15.80
C THR A 270 4.26 13.87 -17.27
N GLY A 271 3.19 14.59 -17.61
CA GLY A 271 2.98 15.12 -18.96
C GLY A 271 3.04 14.05 -20.05
N ASP A 272 3.86 14.29 -21.09
CA ASP A 272 4.00 13.39 -22.24
C ASP A 272 4.54 12.00 -21.85
N GLU A 273 5.37 11.90 -20.81
CA GLU A 273 5.90 10.61 -20.34
C GLU A 273 4.79 9.73 -19.73
N ALA A 274 3.87 10.35 -18.98
CA ALA A 274 2.74 9.65 -18.41
C ALA A 274 1.77 9.20 -19.51
N LEU A 275 1.50 10.07 -20.50
CA LEU A 275 0.65 9.73 -21.63
C LEU A 275 1.24 8.58 -22.45
N ALA A 276 2.53 8.62 -22.78
CA ALA A 276 3.18 7.54 -23.53
C ALA A 276 3.12 6.20 -22.77
N ALA A 277 3.30 6.21 -21.45
CA ALA A 277 3.15 5.01 -20.63
C ALA A 277 1.71 4.48 -20.62
N GLU A 278 0.71 5.35 -20.54
CA GLU A 278 -0.70 4.95 -20.66
C GLU A 278 -1.00 4.34 -22.04
N GLU A 279 -0.48 4.93 -23.12
CA GLU A 279 -0.62 4.39 -24.49
C GLU A 279 0.01 3.00 -24.64
N GLU A 280 1.17 2.77 -24.01
CA GLU A 280 1.82 1.47 -23.96
C GLU A 280 0.94 0.43 -23.22
N MET A 281 0.32 0.81 -22.09
CA MET A 281 -0.61 -0.04 -21.37
C MET A 281 -1.85 -0.40 -22.20
N LEU A 282 -2.38 0.54 -22.98
CA LEU A 282 -3.47 0.29 -23.93
C LEU A 282 -3.02 -0.71 -25.01
N GLY A 283 -1.85 -0.48 -25.62
CA GLY A 283 -1.29 -1.35 -26.65
C GLY A 283 -1.04 -2.78 -26.15
N ALA A 284 -0.48 -2.93 -24.95
CA ALA A 284 -0.29 -4.22 -24.28
C ALA A 284 -1.62 -4.94 -24.00
N SER A 285 -2.70 -4.17 -23.80
CA SER A 285 -4.07 -4.67 -23.63
C SER A 285 -4.82 -4.88 -24.95
N GLY A 286 -4.18 -4.64 -26.10
CA GLY A 286 -4.76 -4.78 -27.44
C GLY A 286 -5.74 -3.67 -27.84
N ILE A 287 -5.68 -2.52 -27.19
CA ILE A 287 -6.52 -1.35 -27.48
C ILE A 287 -5.72 -0.36 -28.34
N GLU A 288 -6.13 -0.18 -29.59
CA GLU A 288 -5.52 0.81 -30.49
C GLU A 288 -6.14 2.20 -30.25
N MET A 289 -5.29 3.21 -30.06
CA MET A 289 -5.75 4.60 -30.10
C MET A 289 -6.08 4.99 -31.54
N GLN A 290 -7.30 5.47 -31.79
CA GLN A 290 -7.61 6.06 -33.08
C GLN A 290 -6.82 7.35 -33.23
N ALA A 291 -5.98 7.43 -34.26
CA ALA A 291 -5.27 8.66 -34.61
C ALA A 291 -6.30 9.77 -34.85
N THR A 292 -6.38 10.75 -33.95
CA THR A 292 -7.15 11.96 -34.17
C THR A 292 -6.52 12.71 -35.34
N SER A 293 -7.22 12.72 -36.47
CA SER A 293 -6.84 13.43 -37.70
C SER A 293 -7.10 14.93 -37.61
#